data_AF-A0A520QKL2-F1
#
_entry.id   AF-A0A520QKL2-F1
#
_cell.length_a   1.000
_cell.length_b   1.000
_cell.length_c   1.000
_cell.angle_alpha   90.00
_cell.angle_beta   90.00
_cell.angle_gamma   90.00
#
_symmetry.space_group_name_H-M   'P 1'
#
loop_
_entity.id
_entity.type
_entity.pdbx_description
1 polymer ?
#
loop_
_entity_poly.entity_id
_entity_poly.type
_entity_poly.pdbx_seq_one_letter_code
_entity_poly.pdbx_strand_id
1 'polypeptide(L)'
;MKNLLTIFLLVNLGLQAAEEGLLHQWRFAPGMIKEGTVEPITGSEANFTGAASVLNEGGLDQLELKGTDSRAWVTDDFNSVKVPQKTITVEAWVSPAALMRWGGIAGIIQDNGDYERGWLLGYVNRKFSFALASKGHQRLTYLQGTTDFKDKLWYHVVGTYDGEDLKVYVNGKLEGTEAKHSGDIIYPPKAAFELGGYKDDNEFYRGAISLHEISIYEKVLGAETIAKRFAARKNEFPLPPEPLRFVSSPQLRWKKRDTLQIEWELPEALPVEISWKRADGTGPRKIPVKADKNGVALIDQLEPEGEYLYRFTARKPNRSEFASQWHKFDTSFYYSLPGKPVRPSPFPDDKQMKLVQSAAQHILEQSCINQGYALILGSAGGRLAYELASQTEMQVVVVEPDETKAKATRKALARAGLYGTRASVHQCDMDDLPYGAYFANLITSGSLLTEGNLPGQDASQLMHVLRPAGGVVMLGHMSGKLNKQSIQD
;
A
#
# COMPACT_ATOMS: atom_id res chain seq x y z
N MET A 1 -31.44 -39.34 38.38
CA MET A 1 -30.18 -39.72 37.71
C MET A 1 -29.65 -38.48 37.00
N LYS A 2 -28.62 -37.86 37.59
CA LYS A 2 -27.92 -36.69 37.07
C LYS A 2 -26.83 -37.20 36.12
N ASN A 3 -26.73 -36.69 34.90
CA ASN A 3 -25.49 -36.79 34.12
C ASN A 3 -24.97 -35.40 33.82
N LEU A 4 -23.78 -35.18 34.37
CA LEU A 4 -22.99 -33.98 34.45
C LEU A 4 -22.27 -33.78 33.11
N LEU A 5 -22.38 -32.59 32.52
CA LEU A 5 -21.62 -32.21 31.33
C LEU A 5 -20.20 -31.82 31.78
N THR A 6 -19.24 -32.67 31.48
CA THR A 6 -17.82 -32.46 31.79
C THR A 6 -17.23 -31.37 30.88
N ILE A 7 -16.86 -30.25 31.48
CA ILE A 7 -16.05 -29.18 30.87
C ILE A 7 -14.60 -29.66 30.84
N PHE A 8 -14.02 -29.78 29.64
CA PHE A 8 -12.58 -30.00 29.47
C PHE A 8 -11.81 -28.70 29.76
N LEU A 9 -11.28 -28.59 30.98
CA LEU A 9 -10.26 -27.62 31.34
C LEU A 9 -8.90 -28.24 31.03
N LEU A 10 -8.31 -27.90 29.89
CA LEU A 10 -6.92 -28.24 29.57
C LEU A 10 -6.00 -27.29 30.37
N VAL A 11 -5.71 -27.67 31.62
CA VAL A 11 -4.62 -27.10 32.40
C VAL A 11 -3.32 -27.63 31.79
N ASN A 12 -2.56 -26.75 31.16
CA ASN A 12 -1.25 -27.05 30.61
C ASN A 12 -0.23 -27.09 31.77
N LEU A 13 -0.27 -28.17 32.57
CA LEU A 13 0.76 -28.48 33.57
C LEU A 13 1.95 -29.12 32.85
N GLY A 14 2.78 -28.28 32.25
CA GLY A 14 4.12 -28.66 31.79
C GLY A 14 5.06 -28.70 32.98
N LEU A 15 5.44 -29.90 33.43
CA LEU A 15 6.65 -30.10 34.22
C LEU A 15 7.83 -29.70 33.33
N GLN A 16 8.30 -28.45 33.43
CA GLN A 16 9.41 -27.95 32.64
C GLN A 16 10.69 -28.53 33.26
N ALA A 17 11.18 -29.64 32.73
CA ALA A 17 12.58 -29.99 32.90
C ALA A 17 13.41 -28.75 32.53
N ALA A 18 14.38 -28.37 33.37
CA ALA A 18 15.23 -27.21 33.10
C ALA A 18 15.77 -27.33 31.67
N GLU A 19 15.41 -26.39 30.81
CA GLU A 19 15.87 -26.41 29.43
C GLU A 19 17.38 -26.22 29.47
N GLU A 20 18.12 -27.23 29.01
CA GLU A 20 19.57 -27.27 29.13
C GLU A 20 20.20 -25.96 28.61
N GLY A 21 21.03 -25.31 29.42
CA GLY A 21 21.69 -24.05 29.08
C GLY A 21 20.79 -22.79 29.14
N LEU A 22 19.57 -22.84 29.69
CA LEU A 22 18.79 -21.65 30.01
C LEU A 22 19.34 -20.97 31.27
N LEU A 23 19.79 -19.71 31.13
CA LEU A 23 20.31 -18.92 32.25
C LEU A 23 19.23 -18.05 32.90
N HIS A 24 18.43 -17.38 32.06
CA HIS A 24 17.39 -16.45 32.51
C HIS A 24 16.14 -16.56 31.67
N GLN A 25 14.97 -16.52 32.30
CA GLN A 25 13.69 -16.40 31.62
C GLN A 25 12.71 -15.59 32.44
N TRP A 26 12.10 -14.59 31.82
CA TRP A 26 11.03 -13.78 32.39
C TRP A 26 9.81 -13.81 31.49
N ARG A 27 8.64 -14.00 32.11
CA ARG A 27 7.34 -13.75 31.50
C ARG A 27 6.71 -12.56 32.20
N PHE A 28 6.37 -11.53 31.45
CA PHE A 28 5.86 -10.28 32.01
C PHE A 28 4.35 -10.34 32.14
N ALA A 29 3.87 -11.06 33.15
CA ALA A 29 2.45 -11.21 33.45
C ALA A 29 2.11 -10.70 34.84
N PRO A 30 0.89 -10.18 35.08
CA PRO A 30 0.49 -9.68 36.39
C PRO A 30 0.70 -10.70 37.52
N GLY A 31 0.51 -11.99 37.24
CA GLY A 31 0.73 -13.08 38.20
C GLY A 31 2.19 -13.37 38.54
N MET A 32 3.15 -12.78 37.82
CA MET A 32 4.58 -12.90 38.07
C MET A 32 5.13 -11.71 38.88
N ILE A 33 4.27 -10.77 39.30
CA ILE A 33 4.71 -9.54 39.97
C ILE A 33 4.62 -9.69 41.48
N LYS A 34 5.75 -9.44 42.16
CA LYS A 34 5.85 -9.46 43.62
C LYS A 34 6.68 -8.31 44.11
N GLU A 35 6.09 -7.49 44.98
CA GLU A 35 6.78 -6.38 45.65
C GLU A 35 7.51 -5.41 44.68
N GLY A 36 6.95 -5.18 43.48
CA GLY A 36 7.56 -4.28 42.48
C GLY A 36 8.68 -4.91 41.64
N THR A 37 8.83 -6.24 41.69
CA THR A 37 9.73 -7.03 40.87
C THR A 37 8.96 -8.05 40.03
N VAL A 38 9.62 -8.61 39.01
CA VAL A 38 9.16 -9.72 38.18
C VAL A 38 9.88 -10.98 38.66
N GLU A 39 9.13 -11.92 39.24
CA GLU A 39 9.65 -13.25 39.59
C GLU A 39 10.07 -13.96 38.27
N PRO A 40 11.28 -14.52 38.19
CA PRO A 40 11.75 -15.20 37.00
C PRO A 40 11.14 -16.60 36.90
N ILE A 41 10.96 -17.11 35.69
CA ILE A 41 10.76 -18.55 35.47
C ILE A 41 12.07 -19.29 35.76
N THR A 42 13.21 -18.68 35.39
CA THR A 42 14.56 -19.20 35.65
C THR A 42 15.54 -18.02 35.78
N GLY A 43 16.52 -18.14 36.67
CA GLY A 43 17.56 -17.14 36.86
C GLY A 43 17.21 -16.09 37.93
N SER A 44 17.72 -14.87 37.75
CA SER A 44 17.56 -13.75 38.68
C SER A 44 16.29 -12.93 38.44
N GLU A 45 15.75 -12.33 39.49
CA GLU A 45 14.61 -11.39 39.44
C GLU A 45 14.91 -10.17 38.56
N ALA A 46 13.86 -9.60 37.97
CA ALA A 46 13.95 -8.33 37.26
C ALA A 46 13.16 -7.25 38.00
N ASN A 47 13.74 -6.06 38.08
CA ASN A 47 13.14 -4.87 38.67
C ASN A 47 12.48 -4.02 37.59
N PHE A 48 11.45 -3.26 37.95
CA PHE A 48 10.92 -2.20 37.08
C PHE A 48 10.47 -0.99 37.90
N THR A 49 10.59 0.22 37.34
CA THR A 49 10.27 1.48 38.04
C THR A 49 9.74 2.57 37.08
N GLY A 50 9.31 3.70 37.66
CA GLY A 50 8.74 4.84 36.93
C GLY A 50 7.36 4.51 36.39
N ALA A 51 7.02 5.02 35.20
CA ALA A 51 5.79 4.70 34.49
C ALA A 51 5.75 3.29 33.87
N ALA A 52 6.69 2.40 34.21
CA ALA A 52 6.65 1.00 33.77
C ALA A 52 5.42 0.29 34.38
N SER A 53 4.71 -0.50 33.59
CA SER A 53 3.52 -1.20 34.07
C SER A 53 3.35 -2.58 33.45
N VAL A 54 2.90 -3.54 34.26
CA VAL A 54 2.59 -4.90 33.80
C VAL A 54 1.08 -5.03 33.69
N LEU A 55 0.61 -5.35 32.49
CA LEU A 55 -0.80 -5.32 32.15
C LEU A 55 -1.18 -6.40 31.14
N ASN A 56 -2.48 -6.66 31.00
CA ASN A 56 -3.03 -7.51 29.94
C ASN A 56 -3.76 -6.62 28.93
N GLU A 57 -3.25 -6.56 27.70
CA GLU A 57 -3.86 -5.81 26.59
C GLU A 57 -4.24 -6.78 25.47
N GLY A 58 -5.51 -6.81 25.08
CA GLY A 58 -5.98 -7.68 23.99
C GLY A 58 -5.82 -9.19 24.29
N GLY A 59 -5.76 -9.58 25.56
CA GLY A 59 -5.51 -10.97 25.97
C GLY A 59 -4.02 -11.32 26.09
N LEU A 60 -3.12 -10.36 25.86
CA LEU A 60 -1.68 -10.56 25.93
C LEU A 60 -1.09 -9.84 27.15
N ASP A 61 -0.45 -10.62 28.01
CA ASP A 61 0.31 -10.10 29.15
C ASP A 61 1.59 -9.41 28.67
N GLN A 62 1.90 -8.22 29.17
CA GLN A 62 3.11 -7.48 28.78
C GLN A 62 3.58 -6.55 29.90
N LEU A 63 4.89 -6.32 29.95
CA LEU A 63 5.51 -5.16 30.59
C LEU A 63 5.60 -4.05 29.55
N GLU A 64 4.91 -2.95 29.79
CA GLU A 64 4.98 -1.75 28.97
C GLU A 64 5.97 -0.74 29.58
N LEU A 65 6.95 -0.32 28.77
CA LEU A 65 7.86 0.78 29.07
C LEU A 65 7.49 1.98 28.17
N LYS A 66 7.37 3.17 28.77
CA LYS A 66 6.91 4.39 28.06
C LYS A 66 8.02 5.17 27.36
N GLY A 67 9.29 4.81 27.57
CA GLY A 67 10.45 5.50 27.01
C GLY A 67 10.82 6.83 27.69
N THR A 68 10.10 7.25 28.73
CA THR A 68 10.36 8.50 29.48
C THR A 68 11.09 8.23 30.80
N ASP A 69 10.36 7.77 31.82
CA ASP A 69 10.83 7.54 33.19
C ASP A 69 10.81 6.05 33.55
N SER A 70 10.29 5.20 32.66
CA SER A 70 10.27 3.75 32.80
C SER A 70 11.68 3.16 32.76
N ARG A 71 11.93 2.16 33.62
CA ARG A 71 13.13 1.31 33.60
C ARG A 71 12.76 -0.13 33.90
N ALA A 72 13.42 -1.10 33.26
CA ALA A 72 13.43 -2.48 33.72
C ALA A 72 14.84 -3.07 33.62
N TRP A 73 15.29 -3.77 34.66
CA TRP A 73 16.67 -4.26 34.74
C TRP A 73 16.80 -5.42 35.72
N VAL A 74 17.81 -6.27 35.51
CA VAL A 74 18.12 -7.40 36.41
C VAL A 74 19.00 -6.92 37.56
N THR A 75 20.13 -6.28 37.23
CA THR A 75 21.12 -5.77 38.20
C THR A 75 21.92 -4.62 37.58
N ASP A 76 22.44 -3.70 38.40
CA ASP A 76 23.36 -2.66 37.95
C ASP A 76 24.83 -3.15 37.86
N ASP A 77 25.08 -4.39 38.29
CA ASP A 77 26.38 -5.06 38.15
C ASP A 77 26.17 -6.53 37.77
N PHE A 78 26.34 -6.83 36.47
CA PHE A 78 26.11 -8.17 35.92
C PHE A 78 26.98 -9.26 36.58
N ASN A 79 28.09 -8.92 37.25
CA ASN A 79 28.93 -9.91 37.94
C ASN A 79 28.20 -10.62 39.08
N SER A 80 27.06 -10.09 39.53
CA SER A 80 26.18 -10.72 40.53
C SER A 80 25.29 -11.84 39.99
N VAL A 81 25.26 -12.06 38.67
CA VAL A 81 24.37 -13.03 38.01
C VAL A 81 25.12 -13.88 36.98
N LYS A 82 24.50 -14.99 36.56
CA LYS A 82 25.09 -15.84 35.52
C LYS A 82 24.95 -15.18 34.15
N VAL A 83 26.04 -15.12 33.39
CA VAL A 83 26.01 -14.54 32.04
C VAL A 83 26.72 -15.46 31.05
N PRO A 84 26.28 -15.51 29.78
CA PRO A 84 26.87 -16.37 28.77
C PRO A 84 28.33 -15.96 28.47
N GLN A 85 29.24 -16.93 28.39
CA GLN A 85 30.67 -16.65 28.22
C GLN A 85 31.17 -16.90 26.79
N LYS A 86 30.77 -18.02 26.18
CA LYS A 86 31.28 -18.47 24.88
C LYS A 86 30.24 -18.36 23.78
N THR A 87 29.06 -18.87 24.07
CA THR A 87 27.92 -18.91 23.16
C THR A 87 26.70 -18.30 23.84
N ILE A 88 25.80 -17.74 23.04
CA ILE A 88 24.61 -17.08 23.54
C ILE A 88 23.43 -17.26 22.57
N THR A 89 22.24 -17.43 23.14
CA THR A 89 20.98 -17.08 22.47
C THR A 89 20.20 -16.11 23.34
N VAL A 90 19.74 -15.01 22.76
CA VAL A 90 18.78 -14.09 23.38
C VAL A 90 17.52 -14.13 22.55
N GLU A 91 16.40 -14.50 23.14
CA GLU A 91 15.10 -14.65 22.48
C GLU A 91 14.06 -13.79 23.18
N ALA A 92 13.30 -13.01 22.42
CA ALA A 92 12.30 -12.13 22.97
C ALA A 92 11.04 -12.03 22.11
N TRP A 93 9.89 -11.89 22.78
CA TRP A 93 8.66 -11.41 22.18
C TRP A 93 8.49 -9.94 22.56
N VAL A 94 8.49 -9.05 21.55
CA VAL A 94 8.54 -7.60 21.76
C VAL A 94 7.64 -6.82 20.80
N SER A 95 7.25 -5.63 21.22
CA SER A 95 6.47 -4.67 20.41
C SER A 95 7.01 -3.25 20.61
N PRO A 96 7.92 -2.77 19.73
CA PRO A 96 8.42 -1.39 19.78
C PRO A 96 7.31 -0.38 19.44
N ALA A 97 7.23 0.72 20.19
CA ALA A 97 6.17 1.72 20.01
C ALA A 97 6.48 2.77 18.93
N ALA A 98 7.75 3.01 18.62
CA ALA A 98 8.20 3.99 17.64
C ALA A 98 9.64 3.68 17.16
N LEU A 99 10.06 4.34 16.08
CA LEU A 99 11.46 4.33 15.64
C LEU A 99 12.36 4.96 16.72
N MET A 100 13.56 4.42 16.91
CA MET A 100 14.60 4.99 17.77
C MET A 100 15.97 4.69 17.18
N ARG A 101 16.89 5.66 17.22
CA ARG A 101 18.24 5.45 16.67
C ARG A 101 18.94 4.23 17.29
N TRP A 102 18.86 4.11 18.61
CA TRP A 102 19.45 3.03 19.40
C TRP A 102 18.43 2.47 20.39
N GLY A 103 17.80 1.35 20.08
CA GLY A 103 16.84 0.68 20.95
C GLY A 103 17.38 -0.61 21.55
N GLY A 104 17.09 -0.85 22.83
CA GLY A 104 17.48 -2.07 23.54
C GLY A 104 16.28 -2.92 23.93
N ILE A 105 16.45 -4.24 23.87
CA ILE A 105 15.48 -5.25 24.30
C ILE A 105 16.02 -6.00 25.53
N ALA A 106 17.25 -6.49 25.46
CA ALA A 106 17.96 -7.06 26.59
C ALA A 106 19.47 -6.97 26.31
N GLY A 107 20.26 -6.57 27.29
CA GLY A 107 21.70 -6.44 27.07
C GLY A 107 22.53 -6.14 28.30
N ILE A 108 23.82 -6.46 28.17
CA ILE A 108 24.91 -6.03 29.05
C ILE A 108 25.93 -5.42 28.10
N ILE A 109 25.99 -4.10 28.00
CA ILE A 109 26.73 -3.41 26.95
C ILE A 109 27.56 -2.25 27.49
N GLN A 110 28.65 -1.95 26.81
CA GLN A 110 29.43 -0.73 26.94
C GLN A 110 29.88 -0.28 25.54
N ASP A 111 29.58 0.95 25.14
CA ASP A 111 29.93 1.49 23.82
C ASP A 111 30.43 2.93 23.93
N ASN A 112 31.67 3.09 24.43
CA ASN A 112 32.22 4.40 24.77
C ASN A 112 33.46 4.67 23.91
N GLY A 113 33.25 5.22 22.71
CA GLY A 113 34.33 5.50 21.77
C GLY A 113 34.95 4.20 21.23
N ASP A 114 36.25 4.00 21.40
CA ASP A 114 36.91 2.75 20.98
C ASP A 114 36.75 1.61 22.01
N TYR A 115 36.12 1.87 23.16
CA TYR A 115 35.90 0.87 24.20
C TYR A 115 34.49 0.27 24.11
N GLU A 116 34.41 -0.84 23.38
CA GLU A 116 33.15 -1.50 23.01
C GLU A 116 33.11 -2.95 23.55
N ARG A 117 32.17 -3.28 24.44
CA ARG A 117 32.10 -4.58 25.13
C ARG A 117 30.67 -5.05 25.32
N GLY A 118 30.50 -6.36 25.48
CA GLY A 118 29.26 -7.01 25.87
C GLY A 118 28.38 -7.39 24.67
N TRP A 119 27.07 -7.38 24.89
CA TRP A 119 26.06 -7.73 23.90
C TRP A 119 24.73 -7.01 24.15
N LEU A 120 23.94 -6.85 23.09
CA LEU A 120 22.61 -6.26 23.13
C LEU A 120 21.72 -6.85 22.04
N LEU A 121 20.62 -7.50 22.42
CA LEU A 121 19.48 -7.66 21.52
C LEU A 121 18.71 -6.34 21.52
N GLY A 122 18.45 -5.79 20.35
CA GLY A 122 17.92 -4.44 20.23
C GLY A 122 17.38 -4.13 18.84
N TYR A 123 17.39 -2.85 18.49
CA TYR A 123 17.05 -2.36 17.16
C TYR A 123 17.75 -1.03 16.85
N VAL A 124 18.07 -0.81 15.58
CA VAL A 124 18.63 0.44 15.07
C VAL A 124 17.61 1.04 14.10
N ASN A 125 17.15 2.25 14.39
CA ASN A 125 16.00 2.88 13.73
C ASN A 125 14.73 2.01 13.83
N ARG A 126 14.44 1.22 12.80
CA ARG A 126 13.29 0.30 12.74
C ARG A 126 13.70 -1.16 12.52
N LYS A 127 15.00 -1.47 12.44
CA LYS A 127 15.50 -2.82 12.15
C LYS A 127 16.00 -3.46 13.42
N PHE A 128 15.50 -4.66 13.73
CA PHE A 128 16.04 -5.44 14.83
C PHE A 128 17.52 -5.73 14.62
N SER A 129 18.28 -5.75 15.71
CA SER A 129 19.72 -5.93 15.68
C SER A 129 20.19 -6.80 16.83
N PHE A 130 21.31 -7.47 16.62
CA PHE A 130 22.07 -8.11 17.68
C PHE A 130 23.49 -7.57 17.67
N ALA A 131 23.85 -6.88 18.76
CA ALA A 131 25.19 -6.34 18.98
C ALA A 131 26.00 -7.30 19.85
N LEU A 132 27.25 -7.55 19.49
CA LEU A 132 28.15 -8.39 20.28
C LEU A 132 29.62 -8.05 20.03
N ALA A 133 30.41 -8.07 21.10
CA ALA A 133 31.87 -7.99 21.05
C ALA A 133 32.49 -9.33 21.48
N SER A 134 33.42 -9.85 20.66
CA SER A 134 34.14 -11.11 20.92
C SER A 134 35.65 -10.90 20.96
N LYS A 135 36.41 -11.83 21.56
CA LYS A 135 37.87 -11.75 21.67
C LYS A 135 38.58 -11.58 20.32
N GLY A 136 38.08 -12.23 19.28
CA GLY A 136 38.64 -12.16 17.93
C GLY A 136 38.35 -10.86 17.18
N HIS A 137 37.27 -10.15 17.54
CA HIS A 137 36.86 -8.91 16.87
C HIS A 137 37.17 -7.64 17.68
N GLN A 138 37.17 -7.73 19.01
CA GLN A 138 37.51 -6.68 20.00
C GLN A 138 36.63 -5.41 19.99
N ARG A 139 35.57 -5.40 19.17
CA ARG A 139 34.62 -4.30 18.97
C ARG A 139 33.19 -4.82 18.90
N LEU A 140 32.20 -3.97 19.09
CA LEU A 140 30.79 -4.30 18.92
C LEU A 140 30.46 -4.33 17.42
N THR A 141 29.89 -5.44 16.97
CA THR A 141 29.23 -5.49 15.66
C THR A 141 27.74 -5.35 15.85
N TYR A 142 27.13 -4.27 15.34
CA TYR A 142 25.67 -4.10 15.31
C TYR A 142 25.07 -4.78 14.06
N LEU A 143 24.88 -6.10 14.13
CA LEU A 143 24.27 -6.85 13.04
C LEU A 143 22.77 -6.55 12.96
N GLN A 144 22.34 -5.84 11.92
CA GLN A 144 20.93 -5.53 11.67
C GLN A 144 20.27 -6.61 10.79
N GLY A 145 19.00 -6.88 11.07
CA GLY A 145 18.11 -7.59 10.16
C GLY A 145 17.72 -6.76 8.95
N THR A 146 16.68 -7.21 8.24
CA THR A 146 16.20 -6.57 7.02
C THR A 146 14.79 -6.01 7.17
N THR A 147 14.00 -6.53 8.11
CA THR A 147 12.63 -6.10 8.35
C THR A 147 12.57 -4.82 9.17
N ASP A 148 11.97 -3.77 8.60
CA ASP A 148 11.52 -2.61 9.36
C ASP A 148 10.26 -2.98 10.14
N PHE A 149 10.32 -2.94 11.47
CA PHE A 149 9.14 -3.17 12.31
C PHE A 149 8.10 -2.07 12.07
N LYS A 150 6.83 -2.43 12.23
CA LYS A 150 5.68 -1.53 12.32
C LYS A 150 5.35 -1.30 13.79
N ASP A 151 5.01 -0.05 14.12
CA ASP A 151 4.77 0.38 15.50
C ASP A 151 3.66 -0.45 16.15
N LYS A 152 3.88 -0.85 17.40
CA LYS A 152 2.92 -1.57 18.24
C LYS A 152 2.46 -2.93 17.70
N LEU A 153 3.17 -3.49 16.71
CA LEU A 153 3.01 -4.89 16.30
C LEU A 153 4.07 -5.75 16.98
N TRP A 154 3.74 -7.01 17.17
CA TRP A 154 4.59 -7.95 17.87
C TRP A 154 5.54 -8.69 16.95
N TYR A 155 6.74 -8.93 17.45
CA TYR A 155 7.80 -9.64 16.76
C TYR A 155 8.46 -10.63 17.72
N HIS A 156 8.78 -11.79 17.19
CA HIS A 156 9.70 -12.72 17.80
C HIS A 156 11.10 -12.42 17.28
N VAL A 157 12.02 -12.05 18.16
CA VAL A 157 13.37 -11.61 17.78
C VAL A 157 14.38 -12.46 18.51
N VAL A 158 15.35 -13.01 17.76
CA VAL A 158 16.39 -13.87 18.33
C VAL A 158 17.76 -13.43 17.84
N GLY A 159 18.69 -13.22 18.77
CA GLY A 159 20.12 -13.06 18.49
C GLY A 159 20.87 -14.32 18.93
N THR A 160 21.76 -14.84 18.09
CA THR A 160 22.61 -15.98 18.45
C THR A 160 24.07 -15.71 18.12
N TYR A 161 24.97 -16.25 18.95
CA TYR A 161 26.40 -16.33 18.66
C TYR A 161 26.94 -17.68 19.12
N ASP A 162 27.55 -18.42 18.19
CA ASP A 162 28.08 -19.78 18.41
C ASP A 162 29.59 -19.82 18.71
N GLY A 163 30.22 -18.66 18.88
CA GLY A 163 31.66 -18.53 19.03
C GLY A 163 32.37 -18.18 17.72
N GLU A 164 31.66 -18.17 16.58
CA GLU A 164 32.17 -17.82 15.25
C GLU A 164 31.20 -16.90 14.49
N ASP A 165 29.94 -17.31 14.37
CA ASP A 165 28.88 -16.62 13.64
C ASP A 165 27.95 -15.83 14.56
N LEU A 166 27.78 -14.55 14.26
CA LEU A 166 26.73 -13.70 14.82
C LEU A 166 25.50 -13.75 13.90
N LYS A 167 24.31 -14.05 14.43
CA LYS A 167 23.07 -14.16 13.64
C LYS A 167 21.91 -13.43 14.32
N VAL A 168 21.01 -12.87 13.50
CA VAL A 168 19.74 -12.29 13.95
C VAL A 168 18.57 -12.88 13.17
N TYR A 169 17.52 -13.23 13.89
CA TYR A 169 16.29 -13.82 13.37
C TYR A 169 15.10 -12.95 13.76
N VAL A 170 14.15 -12.81 12.85
CA VAL A 170 12.87 -12.13 13.10
C VAL A 170 11.75 -13.05 12.64
N ASN A 171 10.76 -13.29 13.51
CA ASN A 171 9.61 -14.15 13.25
C ASN A 171 10.02 -15.53 12.71
N GLY A 172 11.02 -16.15 13.37
CA GLY A 172 11.53 -17.48 13.02
C GLY A 172 12.41 -17.54 11.76
N LYS A 173 12.65 -16.43 11.07
CA LYS A 173 13.44 -16.37 9.83
C LYS A 173 14.79 -15.70 10.09
N LEU A 174 15.88 -16.30 9.57
CA LEU A 174 17.21 -15.67 9.56
C LEU A 174 17.20 -14.41 8.69
N GLU A 175 17.60 -13.27 9.27
CA GLU A 175 17.65 -11.99 8.56
C GLU A 175 19.06 -11.44 8.38
N GLY A 176 20.02 -11.86 9.20
CA GLY A 176 21.40 -11.41 9.10
C GLY A 176 22.39 -12.44 9.64
N THR A 177 23.60 -12.44 9.09
CA THR A 177 24.73 -13.25 9.56
C THR A 177 26.02 -12.47 9.36
N GLU A 178 26.91 -12.48 10.34
CA GLU A 178 28.29 -11.99 10.24
C GLU A 178 29.25 -13.06 10.78
N ALA A 179 30.18 -13.48 9.94
CA ALA A 179 31.09 -14.61 10.18
C ALA A 179 32.54 -14.15 10.44
N LYS A 180 32.70 -12.98 11.09
CA LYS A 180 34.00 -12.35 11.39
C LYS A 180 34.36 -12.35 12.87
N HIS A 181 33.58 -13.04 13.69
CA HIS A 181 33.84 -13.15 15.12
C HIS A 181 34.61 -14.42 15.41
N SER A 182 35.31 -14.44 16.54
CA SER A 182 35.86 -15.67 17.10
C SER A 182 36.08 -15.55 18.60
N GLY A 183 35.95 -16.68 19.32
CA GLY A 183 36.27 -16.80 20.73
C GLY A 183 35.21 -16.20 21.67
N ASP A 184 35.57 -16.14 22.95
CA ASP A 184 34.64 -15.75 24.03
C ASP A 184 34.09 -14.33 23.85
N ILE A 185 32.90 -14.09 24.42
CA ILE A 185 32.30 -12.77 24.54
C ILE A 185 33.17 -11.93 25.49
N ILE A 186 33.46 -10.68 25.11
CA ILE A 186 34.22 -9.76 25.97
C ILE A 186 33.27 -8.83 26.71
N TYR A 187 33.35 -8.82 28.04
CA TYR A 187 32.53 -7.95 28.89
C TYR A 187 33.34 -6.80 29.46
N PRO A 188 32.70 -5.66 29.81
CA PRO A 188 33.34 -4.65 30.63
C PRO A 188 33.51 -5.15 32.07
N PRO A 189 34.39 -4.55 32.90
CA PRO A 189 34.55 -4.94 34.31
C PRO A 189 33.26 -4.85 35.13
N LYS A 190 32.38 -3.93 34.75
CA LYS A 190 31.06 -3.69 35.35
C LYS A 190 30.13 -3.10 34.30
N ALA A 191 28.89 -3.57 34.25
CA ALA A 191 27.82 -2.99 33.46
C ALA A 191 26.46 -3.41 34.03
N ALA A 192 25.43 -2.61 33.75
CA ALA A 192 24.06 -2.97 34.06
C ALA A 192 23.56 -4.06 33.10
N PHE A 193 22.68 -4.91 33.60
CA PHE A 193 21.93 -5.86 32.80
C PHE A 193 20.51 -5.33 32.62
N GLU A 194 20.26 -4.70 31.49
CA GLU A 194 19.06 -3.92 31.20
C GLU A 194 18.04 -4.72 30.37
N LEU A 195 16.75 -4.46 30.59
CA LEU A 195 15.61 -5.01 29.83
C LEU A 195 14.77 -3.87 29.26
N GLY A 196 14.54 -3.88 27.95
CA GLY A 196 13.74 -2.88 27.24
C GLY A 196 14.37 -1.49 27.14
N GLY A 197 15.69 -1.39 27.34
CA GLY A 197 16.46 -0.16 27.16
C GLY A 197 17.88 -0.45 26.70
N TYR A 198 18.49 0.53 26.04
CA TYR A 198 19.93 0.56 25.82
C TYR A 198 20.55 1.36 26.96
N LYS A 199 21.47 0.78 27.72
CA LYS A 199 22.16 1.46 28.81
C LYS A 199 23.62 1.00 28.88
N ASP A 200 24.53 1.96 28.80
CA ASP A 200 25.94 1.79 29.12
C ASP A 200 26.33 2.78 30.24
N ASP A 201 27.63 3.05 30.41
CA ASP A 201 28.14 3.86 31.52
C ASP A 201 27.85 5.37 31.38
N ASN A 202 27.61 5.89 30.16
CA ASN A 202 27.34 7.31 29.93
C ASN A 202 26.12 7.61 29.05
N GLU A 203 25.48 6.60 28.48
CA GLU A 203 24.27 6.69 27.66
C GLU A 203 23.14 5.84 28.24
N PHE A 204 21.92 6.40 28.16
CA PHE A 204 20.71 5.64 28.47
C PHE A 204 19.57 6.02 27.52
N TYR A 205 19.36 5.18 26.50
CA TYR A 205 18.19 5.27 25.63
C TYR A 205 17.07 4.37 26.18
N ARG A 206 16.11 5.01 26.84
CA ARG A 206 14.92 4.34 27.40
C ARG A 206 13.98 3.95 26.27
N GLY A 207 13.71 2.65 26.13
CA GLY A 207 12.79 2.14 25.11
C GLY A 207 11.33 2.45 25.43
N ALA A 208 10.61 2.97 24.45
CA ALA A 208 9.16 2.87 24.41
C ALA A 208 8.82 1.52 23.75
N ILE A 209 8.64 0.48 24.56
CA ILE A 209 8.54 -0.91 24.11
C ILE A 209 7.69 -1.75 25.06
N SER A 210 6.91 -2.67 24.51
CA SER A 210 6.27 -3.73 25.28
C SER A 210 7.06 -5.03 25.18
N LEU A 211 7.20 -5.72 26.32
CA LEU A 211 7.90 -7.00 26.46
C LEU A 211 6.92 -8.05 26.95
N HIS A 212 6.79 -9.18 26.26
CA HIS A 212 5.96 -10.30 26.73
C HIS A 212 6.81 -11.36 27.44
N GLU A 213 7.93 -11.72 26.83
CA GLU A 213 8.82 -12.76 27.33
C GLU A 213 10.25 -12.52 26.82
N ILE A 214 11.24 -12.78 27.67
CA ILE A 214 12.67 -12.75 27.32
C ILE A 214 13.32 -14.01 27.90
N SER A 215 14.11 -14.70 27.08
CA SER A 215 14.89 -15.88 27.45
C SER A 215 16.33 -15.74 27.01
N ILE A 216 17.28 -16.13 27.87
CA ILE A 216 18.72 -16.04 27.62
C ILE A 216 19.37 -17.38 27.91
N TYR A 217 20.13 -17.87 26.94
CA TYR A 217 20.78 -19.16 26.97
C TYR A 217 22.30 -19.00 26.88
N GLU A 218 23.03 -19.90 27.55
CA GLU A 218 24.47 -20.10 27.37
C GLU A 218 24.81 -21.03 26.20
N LYS A 219 23.81 -21.41 25.39
CA LYS A 219 23.95 -22.23 24.18
C LYS A 219 23.31 -21.56 22.97
N VAL A 220 23.62 -22.08 21.79
CA VAL A 220 22.98 -21.65 20.53
C VAL A 220 21.75 -22.50 20.23
N LEU A 221 20.62 -21.83 20.02
CA LEU A 221 19.44 -22.46 19.43
C LEU A 221 19.60 -22.51 17.90
N GLY A 222 19.41 -23.70 17.33
CA GLY A 222 19.45 -23.88 15.87
C GLY A 222 18.27 -23.20 15.18
N ALA A 223 18.45 -22.81 13.91
CA ALA A 223 17.44 -22.11 13.11
C ALA A 223 16.10 -22.86 13.04
N GLU A 224 16.13 -24.19 12.94
CA GLU A 224 14.91 -25.01 12.92
C GLU A 224 14.14 -24.95 14.25
N THR A 225 14.85 -24.94 15.39
CA THR A 225 14.26 -24.79 16.73
C THR A 225 13.64 -23.41 16.89
N ILE A 226 14.34 -22.35 16.46
CA ILE A 226 13.85 -20.97 16.49
C ILE A 226 12.56 -20.85 15.65
N ALA A 227 12.56 -21.41 14.43
CA ALA A 227 11.39 -21.41 13.56
C ALA A 227 10.19 -22.17 14.18
N LYS A 228 10.44 -23.34 14.81
CA LYS A 228 9.40 -24.13 15.51
C LYS A 228 8.81 -23.36 16.69
N ARG A 229 9.65 -22.69 17.49
CA ARG A 229 9.22 -21.86 18.63
C ARG A 229 8.33 -20.71 18.19
N PHE A 230 8.74 -19.97 17.15
CA PHE A 230 7.91 -18.94 16.55
C PHE A 230 6.57 -19.51 16.05
N ALA A 231 6.61 -20.58 15.26
CA ALA A 231 5.41 -21.17 14.65
C ALA A 231 4.40 -21.67 15.67
N ALA A 232 4.86 -22.17 16.83
CA ALA A 232 4.00 -22.64 17.91
C ALA A 232 3.18 -21.51 18.55
N ARG A 233 3.74 -20.30 18.64
CA ARG A 233 3.16 -19.19 19.40
C ARG A 233 2.68 -18.01 18.55
N LYS A 234 2.97 -17.98 17.24
CA LYS A 234 2.63 -16.85 16.34
C LYS A 234 1.16 -16.39 16.37
N ASN A 235 0.23 -17.27 16.76
CA ASN A 235 -1.20 -16.97 16.83
C ASN A 235 -1.63 -16.32 18.17
N GLU A 236 -0.74 -16.24 19.15
CA GLU A 236 -0.94 -15.53 20.43
C GLU A 236 -0.74 -14.01 20.26
N PHE A 237 -0.04 -13.58 19.19
CA PHE A 237 0.43 -12.21 19.02
C PHE A 237 -0.18 -11.52 17.80
N PRO A 238 -0.46 -10.20 17.86
CA PRO A 238 -0.82 -9.43 16.67
C PRO A 238 0.44 -9.09 15.86
N LEU A 239 0.79 -10.02 14.97
CA LEU A 239 1.94 -9.93 14.07
C LEU A 239 1.71 -8.91 12.93
N PRO A 240 2.79 -8.41 12.29
CA PRO A 240 2.64 -7.73 11.01
C PRO A 240 1.94 -8.62 9.98
N PRO A 241 0.95 -8.08 9.24
CA PRO A 241 0.28 -8.84 8.19
C PRO A 241 1.28 -9.20 7.08
N GLU A 242 1.12 -10.39 6.53
CA GLU A 242 1.91 -10.87 5.39
C GLU A 242 1.61 -10.02 4.14
N PRO A 243 2.55 -9.90 3.20
CA PRO A 243 2.29 -9.17 1.95
C PRO A 243 1.15 -9.81 1.14
N LEU A 244 0.12 -9.03 0.82
CA LEU A 244 -0.94 -9.46 -0.09
C LEU A 244 -0.43 -9.43 -1.53
N ARG A 245 -0.50 -10.57 -2.23
CA ARG A 245 -0.08 -10.72 -3.64
C ARG A 245 -1.27 -10.62 -4.58
N PHE A 246 -1.07 -9.97 -5.71
CA PHE A 246 -2.05 -9.81 -6.78
C PHE A 246 -1.60 -10.56 -8.04
N VAL A 247 -2.55 -11.17 -8.75
CA VAL A 247 -2.35 -11.65 -10.13
C VAL A 247 -2.43 -10.45 -11.08
N SER A 248 -3.46 -9.63 -10.92
CA SER A 248 -3.57 -8.31 -11.53
C SER A 248 -3.64 -7.25 -10.44
N SER A 249 -2.65 -6.34 -10.43
CA SER A 249 -2.60 -5.24 -9.47
C SER A 249 -3.84 -4.34 -9.58
N PRO A 250 -4.24 -3.66 -8.49
CA PRO A 250 -5.41 -2.80 -8.49
C PRO A 250 -5.34 -1.69 -9.56
N GLN A 251 -6.38 -1.59 -10.39
CA GLN A 251 -6.54 -0.56 -11.41
C GLN A 251 -7.66 0.39 -11.00
N LEU A 252 -7.37 1.69 -11.05
CA LEU A 252 -8.35 2.75 -10.77
C LEU A 252 -8.89 3.33 -12.08
N ARG A 253 -10.22 3.47 -12.17
CA ARG A 253 -10.90 4.07 -13.33
C ARG A 253 -11.99 5.02 -12.88
N TRP A 254 -12.01 6.22 -13.45
CA TRP A 254 -13.08 7.18 -13.20
C TRP A 254 -14.43 6.66 -13.67
N LYS A 255 -15.44 6.72 -12.80
CA LYS A 255 -16.85 6.55 -13.16
C LYS A 255 -17.56 7.90 -13.25
N LYS A 256 -17.29 8.78 -12.28
CA LYS A 256 -17.76 10.17 -12.19
C LYS A 256 -16.72 11.00 -11.42
N ARG A 257 -16.85 12.33 -11.39
CA ARG A 257 -15.86 13.26 -10.80
C ARG A 257 -15.48 12.95 -9.34
N ASP A 258 -16.39 12.33 -8.59
CA ASP A 258 -16.26 11.99 -7.17
C ASP A 258 -16.13 10.48 -6.90
N THR A 259 -16.08 9.66 -7.95
CA THR A 259 -16.20 8.20 -7.83
C THR A 259 -15.23 7.46 -8.76
N LEU A 260 -14.33 6.69 -8.16
CA LEU A 260 -13.45 5.74 -8.83
C LEU A 260 -13.99 4.32 -8.69
N GLN A 261 -13.88 3.52 -9.75
CA GLN A 261 -13.95 2.07 -9.67
C GLN A 261 -12.54 1.52 -9.50
N ILE A 262 -12.38 0.58 -8.57
CA ILE A 262 -11.15 -0.16 -8.35
C ILE A 262 -11.38 -1.64 -8.71
N GLU A 263 -10.51 -2.18 -9.56
CA GLU A 263 -10.57 -3.56 -10.06
C GLU A 263 -9.25 -4.28 -9.76
N TRP A 264 -9.29 -5.53 -9.31
CA TRP A 264 -8.09 -6.33 -9.00
C TRP A 264 -8.34 -7.82 -9.16
N GLU A 265 -7.26 -8.61 -9.20
CA GLU A 265 -7.32 -10.07 -9.18
C GLU A 265 -6.34 -10.65 -8.15
N LEU A 266 -6.85 -11.57 -7.31
CA LEU A 266 -6.10 -12.33 -6.33
C LEU A 266 -5.84 -13.76 -6.81
N PRO A 267 -4.75 -14.42 -6.35
CA PRO A 267 -4.46 -15.81 -6.71
C PRO A 267 -5.52 -16.81 -6.17
N GLU A 268 -6.20 -16.45 -5.08
CA GLU A 268 -7.24 -17.26 -4.45
C GLU A 268 -8.39 -16.37 -3.94
N ALA A 269 -9.57 -16.96 -3.74
CA ALA A 269 -10.75 -16.22 -3.30
C ALA A 269 -10.63 -15.85 -1.82
N LEU A 270 -10.61 -14.54 -1.52
CA LEU A 270 -10.47 -14.03 -0.15
C LEU A 270 -11.41 -12.85 0.09
N PRO A 271 -12.01 -12.74 1.28
CA PRO A 271 -12.68 -11.51 1.66
C PRO A 271 -11.64 -10.40 1.79
N VAL A 272 -11.97 -9.23 1.24
CA VAL A 272 -11.08 -8.08 1.16
C VAL A 272 -11.75 -6.89 1.84
N GLU A 273 -10.99 -6.13 2.62
CA GLU A 273 -11.37 -4.78 3.04
C GLU A 273 -10.41 -3.78 2.39
N ILE A 274 -10.95 -2.83 1.65
CA ILE A 274 -10.20 -1.70 1.10
C ILE A 274 -10.29 -0.56 2.10
N SER A 275 -9.17 -0.22 2.73
CA SER A 275 -9.06 0.98 3.57
C SER A 275 -8.51 2.12 2.74
N TRP A 276 -9.13 3.29 2.80
CA TRP A 276 -8.63 4.49 2.12
C TRP A 276 -8.82 5.76 2.96
N LYS A 277 -8.01 6.78 2.71
CA LYS A 277 -7.97 8.03 3.46
C LYS A 277 -7.28 9.12 2.65
N ARG A 278 -7.39 10.39 3.06
CA ARG A 278 -6.54 11.46 2.52
C ARG A 278 -5.08 11.21 2.89
N ALA A 279 -4.15 11.74 2.10
CA ALA A 279 -2.72 11.56 2.32
C ALA A 279 -2.22 12.12 3.67
N ASP A 280 -2.88 13.16 4.19
CA ASP A 280 -2.65 13.72 5.53
C ASP A 280 -3.17 12.82 6.68
N GLY A 281 -3.84 11.71 6.36
CA GLY A 281 -4.37 10.75 7.30
C GLY A 281 -5.84 10.97 7.70
N THR A 282 -6.46 12.07 7.27
CA THR A 282 -7.84 12.41 7.62
C THR A 282 -8.88 11.61 6.81
N GLY A 283 -10.10 11.53 7.35
CA GLY A 283 -11.25 10.89 6.69
C GLY A 283 -11.07 9.40 6.35
N PRO A 284 -10.59 8.53 7.26
CA PRO A 284 -10.42 7.12 6.95
C PRO A 284 -11.78 6.43 6.70
N ARG A 285 -11.83 5.64 5.63
CA ARG A 285 -13.00 4.88 5.20
C ARG A 285 -12.61 3.46 4.82
N LYS A 286 -13.58 2.56 4.87
CA LYS A 286 -13.40 1.12 4.64
C LYS A 286 -14.51 0.60 3.74
N ILE A 287 -14.14 -0.25 2.79
CA ILE A 287 -15.06 -0.90 1.86
C ILE A 287 -14.87 -2.41 2.00
N PRO A 288 -15.79 -3.12 2.67
CA PRO A 288 -15.76 -4.57 2.72
C PRO A 288 -16.24 -5.17 1.40
N VAL A 289 -15.52 -6.17 0.91
CA VAL A 289 -15.77 -6.89 -0.33
C VAL A 289 -15.79 -8.38 0.00
N LYS A 290 -16.83 -9.07 -0.47
CA LYS A 290 -17.02 -10.51 -0.24
C LYS A 290 -15.88 -11.32 -0.86
N ALA A 291 -15.74 -12.56 -0.42
CA ALA A 291 -14.69 -13.44 -0.89
C ALA A 291 -14.83 -13.77 -2.38
N ASP A 292 -13.84 -13.35 -3.18
CA ASP A 292 -13.72 -13.64 -4.61
C ASP A 292 -12.24 -13.55 -5.03
N LYS A 293 -11.89 -14.15 -6.17
CA LYS A 293 -10.63 -13.92 -6.86
C LYS A 293 -10.63 -12.59 -7.59
N ASN A 294 -11.73 -12.28 -8.28
CA ASN A 294 -11.88 -11.04 -9.04
C ASN A 294 -12.66 -10.04 -8.20
N GLY A 295 -12.09 -8.87 -7.98
CA GLY A 295 -12.71 -7.85 -7.15
C GLY A 295 -13.02 -6.59 -7.92
N VAL A 296 -14.20 -6.03 -7.63
CA VAL A 296 -14.62 -4.71 -8.09
C VAL A 296 -15.24 -3.97 -6.91
N ALA A 297 -14.84 -2.72 -6.71
CA ALA A 297 -15.43 -1.85 -5.70
C ALA A 297 -15.47 -0.39 -6.18
N LEU A 298 -16.25 0.45 -5.50
CA LEU A 298 -16.33 1.88 -5.75
C LEU A 298 -15.72 2.64 -4.56
N ILE A 299 -14.83 3.57 -4.86
CA ILE A 299 -14.32 4.60 -3.95
C ILE A 299 -15.06 5.89 -4.30
N ASP A 300 -16.00 6.30 -3.45
CA ASP A 300 -16.91 7.42 -3.72
C ASP A 300 -16.67 8.61 -2.78
N GLN A 301 -17.41 9.70 -3.03
CA GLN A 301 -17.34 10.96 -2.29
C GLN A 301 -15.91 11.50 -2.20
N LEU A 302 -15.16 11.35 -3.30
CA LEU A 302 -13.84 11.94 -3.45
C LEU A 302 -14.00 13.44 -3.67
N GLU A 303 -13.21 14.20 -2.93
CA GLU A 303 -13.07 15.63 -3.18
C GLU A 303 -12.09 15.83 -4.35
N PRO A 304 -12.35 16.79 -5.25
CA PRO A 304 -11.38 17.18 -6.27
C PRO A 304 -10.07 17.70 -5.65
N GLU A 305 -8.98 17.64 -6.42
CA GLU A 305 -7.69 18.26 -6.05
C GLU A 305 -7.12 17.74 -4.71
N GLY A 306 -7.23 16.44 -4.49
CA GLY A 306 -6.74 15.78 -3.29
C GLY A 306 -5.81 14.61 -3.60
N GLU A 307 -4.83 14.40 -2.71
CA GLU A 307 -4.05 13.18 -2.66
C GLU A 307 -4.65 12.21 -1.64
N TYR A 308 -4.74 10.94 -2.03
CA TYR A 308 -5.34 9.88 -1.25
C TYR A 308 -4.44 8.67 -1.18
N LEU A 309 -4.61 7.89 -0.11
CA LEU A 309 -3.97 6.61 0.11
C LEU A 309 -5.03 5.52 0.19
N TYR A 310 -4.78 4.36 -0.42
CA TYR A 310 -5.58 3.15 -0.22
C TYR A 310 -4.69 1.94 0.04
N ARG A 311 -5.23 0.93 0.72
CA ARG A 311 -4.63 -0.38 0.86
C ARG A 311 -5.69 -1.46 0.91
N PHE A 312 -5.26 -2.67 0.61
CA PHE A 312 -6.04 -3.89 0.73
C PHE A 312 -5.61 -4.64 1.99
N THR A 313 -6.59 -5.13 2.74
CA THR A 313 -6.38 -6.13 3.79
C THR A 313 -7.27 -7.34 3.52
N ALA A 314 -6.71 -8.53 3.65
CA ALA A 314 -7.44 -9.78 3.50
C ALA A 314 -7.14 -10.69 4.69
N ARG A 315 -8.10 -11.54 5.05
CA ARG A 315 -7.93 -12.46 6.17
C ARG A 315 -8.34 -13.87 5.77
N LYS A 316 -7.50 -14.84 6.09
CA LYS A 316 -7.83 -16.26 5.96
C LYS A 316 -8.53 -16.78 7.23
N PRO A 317 -9.35 -17.86 7.11
CA PRO A 317 -10.01 -18.49 8.26
C PRO A 317 -9.05 -18.91 9.39
N ASN A 318 -7.79 -19.23 9.06
CA ASN A 318 -6.72 -19.58 10.01
C ASN A 318 -6.06 -18.35 10.69
N ARG A 319 -6.68 -17.17 10.63
CA ARG A 319 -6.21 -15.89 11.16
C ARG A 319 -4.94 -15.31 10.53
N SER A 320 -4.40 -15.87 9.44
CA SER A 320 -3.38 -15.16 8.66
C SER A 320 -3.98 -13.88 8.06
N GLU A 321 -3.45 -12.73 8.47
CA GLU A 321 -3.78 -11.43 7.92
C GLU A 321 -2.78 -11.07 6.83
N PHE A 322 -3.30 -10.62 5.70
CA PHE A 322 -2.53 -10.14 4.56
C PHE A 322 -2.83 -8.67 4.35
N ALA A 323 -1.82 -7.90 3.98
CA ALA A 323 -1.99 -6.49 3.64
C ALA A 323 -1.13 -6.11 2.44
N SER A 324 -1.68 -5.29 1.55
CA SER A 324 -0.88 -4.57 0.57
C SER A 324 -0.12 -3.43 1.27
N GLN A 325 0.86 -2.87 0.56
CA GLN A 325 1.35 -1.53 0.90
C GLN A 325 0.24 -0.49 0.74
N TRP A 326 0.45 0.70 1.31
CA TRP A 326 -0.35 1.87 0.97
C TRP A 326 0.03 2.34 -0.43
N HIS A 327 -0.96 2.44 -1.30
CA HIS A 327 -0.84 2.98 -2.64
C HIS A 327 -1.39 4.41 -2.66
N LYS A 328 -0.77 5.30 -3.45
CA LYS A 328 -1.21 6.69 -3.61
C LYS A 328 -2.00 6.87 -4.90
N PHE A 329 -3.03 7.71 -4.88
CA PHE A 329 -3.68 8.26 -6.07
C PHE A 329 -4.05 9.73 -5.85
N ASP A 330 -4.25 10.44 -6.96
CA ASP A 330 -4.57 11.86 -6.99
C ASP A 330 -5.92 12.07 -7.70
N THR A 331 -6.67 13.10 -7.26
CA THR A 331 -7.96 13.49 -7.84
C THR A 331 -7.93 14.86 -8.52
N SER A 332 -6.74 15.47 -8.66
CA SER A 332 -6.54 16.74 -9.37
C SER A 332 -6.89 16.60 -10.85
N PHE A 333 -6.50 15.48 -11.47
CA PHE A 333 -6.80 15.23 -12.88
C PHE A 333 -8.03 14.35 -13.09
N TYR A 334 -9.07 14.96 -13.68
CA TYR A 334 -10.24 14.26 -14.22
C TYR A 334 -10.39 14.62 -15.69
N TYR A 335 -9.92 13.73 -16.54
CA TYR A 335 -9.89 13.94 -17.99
C TYR A 335 -11.25 13.74 -18.68
N SER A 336 -12.33 13.45 -17.93
CA SER A 336 -13.66 13.37 -18.53
C SER A 336 -14.25 14.76 -18.72
N LEU A 337 -15.02 14.94 -19.79
CA LEU A 337 -15.65 16.22 -20.12
C LEU A 337 -16.61 16.69 -19.00
N PRO A 338 -16.72 18.02 -18.76
CA PRO A 338 -17.72 18.59 -17.84
C PRO A 338 -19.13 18.14 -18.21
N GLY A 339 -20.05 17.99 -17.26
CA GLY A 339 -21.42 17.54 -17.53
C GLY A 339 -22.11 18.27 -18.69
N LYS A 340 -22.99 17.56 -19.42
CA LYS A 340 -23.72 18.10 -20.58
C LYS A 340 -24.63 19.26 -20.14
N PRO A 341 -24.50 20.47 -20.71
CA PRO A 341 -25.39 21.59 -20.39
C PRO A 341 -26.84 21.26 -20.76
N VAL A 342 -27.79 21.54 -19.86
CA VAL A 342 -29.22 21.44 -20.17
C VAL A 342 -29.69 22.77 -20.76
N ARG A 343 -29.58 22.92 -22.08
CA ARG A 343 -30.07 24.10 -22.82
C ARG A 343 -30.90 23.67 -24.03
N PRO A 344 -31.90 24.45 -24.45
CA PRO A 344 -32.67 24.16 -25.66
C PRO A 344 -31.78 24.07 -26.90
N SER A 345 -32.20 23.29 -27.89
CA SER A 345 -31.53 23.25 -29.19
C SER A 345 -31.49 24.66 -29.80
N PRO A 346 -30.33 25.10 -30.32
CA PRO A 346 -30.21 26.39 -31.01
C PRO A 346 -30.74 26.32 -32.45
N PHE A 347 -31.19 25.15 -32.91
CA PHE A 347 -31.65 24.89 -34.27
C PHE A 347 -33.17 24.68 -34.31
N PRO A 348 -33.85 25.13 -35.39
CA PRO A 348 -35.27 24.86 -35.58
C PRO A 348 -35.54 23.36 -35.82
N ASP A 349 -36.72 22.89 -35.40
CA ASP A 349 -37.20 21.53 -35.72
C ASP A 349 -37.71 21.47 -37.17
N ASP A 350 -36.76 21.49 -38.11
CA ASP A 350 -37.00 21.43 -39.55
C ASP A 350 -36.61 20.05 -40.15
N LYS A 351 -36.90 19.86 -41.45
CA LYS A 351 -36.54 18.61 -42.15
C LYS A 351 -35.04 18.32 -42.11
N GLN A 352 -34.21 19.35 -42.10
CA GLN A 352 -32.76 19.22 -42.07
C GLN A 352 -32.27 18.74 -40.70
N MET A 353 -32.87 19.23 -39.61
CA MET A 353 -32.57 18.80 -38.25
C MET A 353 -32.96 17.34 -38.03
N LYS A 354 -34.13 16.90 -38.53
CA LYS A 354 -34.55 15.49 -38.45
C LYS A 354 -33.62 14.55 -39.21
N LEU A 355 -33.13 14.97 -40.38
CA LEU A 355 -32.12 14.24 -41.14
C LEU A 355 -30.83 14.08 -40.31
N VAL A 356 -30.35 15.17 -39.71
CA VAL A 356 -29.13 15.18 -38.89
C VAL A 356 -29.28 14.32 -37.64
N GLN A 357 -30.43 14.35 -36.96
CA GLN A 357 -30.71 13.49 -35.80
C GLN A 357 -30.66 12.02 -36.17
N SER A 358 -31.31 11.64 -37.27
CA SER A 358 -31.26 10.26 -37.78
C SER A 358 -29.85 9.83 -38.15
N ALA A 359 -29.08 10.71 -38.79
CA ALA A 359 -27.68 10.43 -39.14
C ALA A 359 -26.79 10.29 -37.89
N ALA A 360 -26.94 11.17 -36.90
CA ALA A 360 -26.19 11.11 -35.65
C ALA A 360 -26.47 9.80 -34.91
N GLN A 361 -27.75 9.40 -34.81
CA GLN A 361 -28.13 8.11 -34.22
C GLN A 361 -27.46 6.95 -34.96
N HIS A 362 -27.53 6.94 -36.29
CA HIS A 362 -26.92 5.89 -37.10
C HIS A 362 -25.39 5.83 -36.94
N ILE A 363 -24.71 6.97 -36.92
CA ILE A 363 -23.26 7.06 -36.68
C ILE A 363 -22.90 6.44 -35.32
N LEU A 364 -23.65 6.76 -34.26
CA LEU A 364 -23.37 6.26 -32.92
C LEU A 364 -23.61 4.75 -32.80
N GLU A 365 -24.69 4.26 -33.42
CA GLU A 365 -25.02 2.83 -33.45
C GLU A 365 -23.99 2.01 -34.23
N GLN A 366 -23.55 2.49 -35.40
CA GLN A 366 -22.63 1.75 -36.26
C GLN A 366 -21.18 1.86 -35.81
N SER A 367 -20.73 3.04 -35.37
CA SER A 367 -19.35 3.22 -34.90
C SER A 367 -19.12 2.58 -33.53
N CYS A 368 -20.15 2.49 -32.68
CA CYS A 368 -20.03 2.15 -31.26
C CYS A 368 -19.09 3.08 -30.47
N ILE A 369 -18.80 4.28 -30.99
CA ILE A 369 -17.91 5.27 -30.37
C ILE A 369 -18.73 6.34 -29.63
N ASN A 370 -18.54 6.44 -28.31
CA ASN A 370 -19.22 7.41 -27.47
C ASN A 370 -18.30 8.23 -26.55
N GLN A 371 -16.98 8.02 -26.62
CA GLN A 371 -15.95 8.77 -25.86
C GLN A 371 -14.72 9.04 -26.75
N GLY A 372 -13.92 10.05 -26.39
CA GLY A 372 -12.70 10.41 -27.12
C GLY A 372 -12.89 11.66 -27.99
N TYR A 373 -12.36 11.69 -29.20
CA TYR A 373 -12.48 12.84 -30.12
C TYR A 373 -13.28 12.49 -31.37
N ALA A 374 -14.21 13.37 -31.74
CA ALA A 374 -14.91 13.34 -33.02
C ALA A 374 -14.51 14.53 -33.89
N LEU A 375 -13.98 14.27 -35.08
CA LEU A 375 -13.69 15.28 -36.08
C LEU A 375 -14.84 15.37 -37.09
N ILE A 376 -15.40 16.57 -37.26
CA ILE A 376 -16.47 16.84 -38.22
C ILE A 376 -15.94 17.75 -39.31
N LEU A 377 -15.94 17.24 -40.53
CA LEU A 377 -15.52 17.94 -41.74
C LEU A 377 -16.68 18.75 -42.32
N GLY A 378 -16.54 20.08 -42.35
CA GLY A 378 -17.60 20.98 -42.78
C GLY A 378 -18.68 21.11 -41.72
N SER A 379 -19.01 22.34 -41.36
CA SER A 379 -19.87 22.61 -40.22
C SER A 379 -21.33 22.29 -40.51
N ALA A 380 -21.81 22.49 -41.75
CA ALA A 380 -23.23 22.44 -42.11
C ALA A 380 -24.13 23.21 -41.11
N GLY A 381 -23.65 24.37 -40.64
CA GLY A 381 -24.34 25.19 -39.64
C GLY A 381 -24.25 24.66 -38.22
N GLY A 382 -23.59 23.52 -37.96
CA GLY A 382 -23.27 23.00 -36.63
C GLY A 382 -24.26 21.98 -36.07
N ARG A 383 -25.26 21.55 -36.84
CA ARG A 383 -26.31 20.63 -36.35
C ARG A 383 -25.75 19.28 -35.93
N LEU A 384 -24.87 18.69 -36.76
CA LEU A 384 -24.27 17.38 -36.45
C LEU A 384 -23.33 17.46 -35.24
N ALA A 385 -22.59 18.56 -35.13
CA ALA A 385 -21.74 18.83 -33.98
C ALA A 385 -22.55 18.93 -32.67
N TYR A 386 -23.71 19.60 -32.71
CA TYR A 386 -24.61 19.68 -31.58
C TYR A 386 -25.14 18.31 -31.15
N GLU A 387 -25.59 17.48 -32.10
CA GLU A 387 -26.11 16.14 -31.77
C GLU A 387 -25.01 15.25 -31.15
N LEU A 388 -23.84 15.18 -31.78
CA LEU A 388 -22.74 14.35 -31.26
C LEU A 388 -22.25 14.84 -29.89
N ALA A 389 -22.07 16.15 -29.69
CA ALA A 389 -21.64 16.71 -28.42
C ALA A 389 -22.69 16.59 -27.30
N SER A 390 -23.98 16.59 -27.64
CA SER A 390 -25.08 16.45 -26.68
C SER A 390 -25.33 15.00 -26.28
N GLN A 391 -25.09 14.06 -27.18
CA GLN A 391 -25.40 12.65 -26.95
C GLN A 391 -24.22 11.85 -26.40
N THR A 392 -22.98 12.29 -26.59
CA THR A 392 -21.77 11.51 -26.25
C THR A 392 -20.86 12.19 -25.23
N GLU A 393 -19.83 11.49 -24.80
CA GLU A 393 -18.69 12.04 -24.05
C GLU A 393 -17.48 12.28 -24.98
N MET A 394 -17.73 12.53 -26.27
CA MET A 394 -16.69 12.92 -27.20
C MET A 394 -16.45 14.42 -27.17
N GLN A 395 -15.18 14.81 -27.27
CA GLN A 395 -14.79 16.17 -27.60
C GLN A 395 -14.96 16.35 -29.11
N VAL A 396 -15.92 17.19 -29.49
CA VAL A 396 -16.23 17.43 -30.90
C VAL A 396 -15.35 18.55 -31.44
N VAL A 397 -14.69 18.30 -32.56
CA VAL A 397 -13.86 19.27 -33.28
C VAL A 397 -14.48 19.43 -34.66
N VAL A 398 -14.95 20.63 -34.98
CA VAL A 398 -15.47 20.98 -36.30
C VAL A 398 -14.40 21.74 -37.06
N VAL A 399 -14.10 21.32 -38.30
CA VAL A 399 -13.27 22.09 -39.23
C VAL A 399 -14.20 22.73 -40.26
N GLU A 400 -14.03 24.03 -40.49
CA GLU A 400 -14.87 24.79 -41.42
C GLU A 400 -14.04 25.85 -42.16
N PRO A 401 -13.79 25.68 -43.48
CA PRO A 401 -13.01 26.62 -44.25
C PRO A 401 -13.69 27.99 -44.40
N ASP A 402 -15.03 28.02 -44.48
CA ASP A 402 -15.78 29.26 -44.66
C ASP A 402 -15.90 30.01 -43.31
N GLU A 403 -15.29 31.19 -43.24
CA GLU A 403 -15.27 32.02 -42.03
C GLU A 403 -16.68 32.36 -41.51
N THR A 404 -17.63 32.58 -42.42
CA THR A 404 -19.00 32.95 -42.07
C THR A 404 -19.73 31.75 -41.47
N LYS A 405 -19.59 30.57 -42.08
CA LYS A 405 -20.13 29.32 -41.53
C LYS A 405 -19.49 28.97 -40.19
N ALA A 406 -18.17 29.11 -40.05
CA ALA A 406 -17.46 28.87 -38.80
C ALA A 406 -17.98 29.77 -37.67
N LYS A 407 -18.12 31.08 -37.94
CA LYS A 407 -18.71 32.05 -36.99
C LYS A 407 -20.15 31.69 -36.62
N ALA A 408 -20.97 31.30 -37.59
CA ALA A 408 -22.35 30.88 -37.34
C ALA A 408 -22.43 29.63 -36.44
N THR A 409 -21.61 28.63 -36.71
CA THR A 409 -21.54 27.39 -35.92
C THR A 409 -21.04 27.63 -34.50
N ARG A 410 -20.00 28.46 -34.33
CA ARG A 410 -19.54 28.90 -32.99
C ARG A 410 -20.69 29.52 -32.20
N LYS A 411 -21.45 30.42 -32.81
CA LYS A 411 -22.61 31.09 -32.19
C LYS A 411 -23.72 30.11 -31.81
N ALA A 412 -24.03 29.14 -32.68
CA ALA A 412 -25.04 28.11 -32.40
C ALA A 412 -24.63 27.22 -31.21
N LEU A 413 -23.40 26.68 -31.23
CA LEU A 413 -22.89 25.83 -30.17
C LEU A 413 -22.72 26.58 -28.84
N ALA A 414 -22.38 27.87 -28.89
CA ALA A 414 -22.31 28.71 -27.69
C ALA A 414 -23.69 28.93 -27.04
N ARG A 415 -24.75 29.12 -27.85
CA ARG A 415 -26.14 29.18 -27.34
C ARG A 415 -26.54 27.89 -26.63
N ALA A 416 -26.12 26.73 -27.17
CA ALA A 416 -26.29 25.42 -26.52
C ALA A 416 -25.38 25.19 -25.30
N GLY A 417 -24.40 26.08 -25.03
CA GLY A 417 -23.44 25.93 -23.93
C GLY A 417 -22.35 24.87 -24.19
N LEU A 418 -22.25 24.36 -25.41
CA LEU A 418 -21.33 23.29 -25.80
C LEU A 418 -19.99 23.83 -26.32
N TYR A 419 -19.98 25.05 -26.86
CA TYR A 419 -18.77 25.65 -27.42
C TYR A 419 -17.73 25.95 -26.34
N GLY A 420 -16.48 25.51 -26.57
CA GLY A 420 -15.34 25.69 -25.66
C GLY A 420 -15.24 24.65 -24.55
N THR A 421 -16.29 23.86 -24.30
CA THR A 421 -16.33 22.84 -23.23
C THR A 421 -16.44 21.41 -23.78
N ARG A 422 -17.29 21.21 -24.79
CA ARG A 422 -17.56 19.90 -25.44
C ARG A 422 -17.40 19.93 -26.96
N ALA A 423 -17.40 21.12 -27.55
CA ALA A 423 -17.24 21.32 -28.97
C ALA A 423 -16.32 22.51 -29.27
N SER A 424 -15.50 22.39 -30.30
CA SER A 424 -14.64 23.46 -30.84
C SER A 424 -14.85 23.58 -32.34
N VAL A 425 -14.62 24.78 -32.89
CA VAL A 425 -14.79 25.06 -34.32
C VAL A 425 -13.55 25.78 -34.82
N HIS A 426 -12.76 25.08 -35.61
CA HIS A 426 -11.50 25.54 -36.18
C HIS A 426 -11.79 26.03 -37.60
N GLN A 427 -11.37 27.27 -37.88
CA GLN A 427 -11.43 27.80 -39.24
C GLN A 427 -10.05 27.58 -39.86
N CYS A 428 -9.92 26.54 -40.67
CA CYS A 428 -8.71 26.23 -41.41
C CYS A 428 -9.06 25.51 -42.71
N ASP A 429 -8.05 25.40 -43.58
CA ASP A 429 -8.14 24.60 -44.79
C ASP A 429 -8.25 23.11 -44.42
N MET A 430 -8.98 22.35 -45.24
CA MET A 430 -9.11 20.90 -45.07
C MET A 430 -7.90 20.13 -45.60
N ASP A 431 -7.14 20.75 -46.51
CA ASP A 431 -5.92 20.15 -47.06
C ASP A 431 -4.69 20.39 -46.15
N ASP A 432 -4.82 21.21 -45.10
CA ASP A 432 -3.79 21.50 -44.10
C ASP A 432 -4.37 21.51 -42.67
N LEU A 433 -4.65 20.31 -42.15
CA LEU A 433 -5.22 20.15 -40.80
C LEU A 433 -4.15 20.38 -39.72
N PRO A 434 -4.35 21.31 -38.76
CA PRO A 434 -3.34 21.67 -37.75
C PRO A 434 -3.32 20.69 -36.56
N TYR A 435 -3.52 19.40 -36.81
CA TYR A 435 -3.64 18.38 -35.78
C TYR A 435 -2.50 17.38 -35.86
N GLY A 436 -2.04 16.92 -34.69
CA GLY A 436 -1.14 15.78 -34.63
C GLY A 436 -1.81 14.50 -35.14
N ALA A 437 -1.00 13.54 -35.56
CA ALA A 437 -1.47 12.26 -36.06
C ALA A 437 -2.39 11.54 -35.04
N TYR A 438 -3.35 10.78 -35.56
CA TYR A 438 -4.06 9.73 -34.83
C TYR A 438 -4.94 10.14 -33.64
N PHE A 439 -5.39 11.39 -33.60
CA PHE A 439 -6.17 11.88 -32.46
C PHE A 439 -7.68 11.54 -32.53
N ALA A 440 -8.25 11.41 -33.74
CA ALA A 440 -9.69 11.29 -33.92
C ALA A 440 -10.16 9.84 -33.80
N ASN A 441 -11.04 9.55 -32.84
CA ASN A 441 -11.73 8.27 -32.75
C ASN A 441 -12.76 8.13 -33.87
N LEU A 442 -13.49 9.21 -34.16
CA LEU A 442 -14.53 9.26 -35.18
C LEU A 442 -14.26 10.43 -36.13
N ILE A 443 -14.32 10.19 -37.43
CA ILE A 443 -14.34 11.25 -38.45
C ILE A 443 -15.67 11.15 -39.21
N THR A 444 -16.37 12.27 -39.35
CA THR A 444 -17.62 12.37 -40.13
C THR A 444 -17.70 13.73 -40.84
N SER A 445 -18.74 13.96 -41.64
CA SER A 445 -18.90 15.23 -42.36
C SER A 445 -20.32 15.77 -42.27
N GLY A 446 -20.44 17.00 -41.76
CA GLY A 446 -21.70 17.73 -41.75
C GLY A 446 -22.08 18.21 -43.15
N SER A 447 -21.13 18.80 -43.87
CA SER A 447 -21.35 19.31 -45.23
C SER A 447 -21.69 18.19 -46.21
N LEU A 448 -21.04 17.03 -46.15
CA LEU A 448 -21.40 15.93 -47.05
C LEU A 448 -22.82 15.43 -46.77
N LEU A 449 -23.23 15.40 -45.50
CA LEU A 449 -24.55 14.96 -45.09
C LEU A 449 -25.66 15.90 -45.59
N THR A 450 -25.48 17.23 -45.50
CA THR A 450 -26.57 18.18 -45.77
C THR A 450 -26.41 19.02 -47.02
N GLU A 451 -25.17 19.26 -47.46
CA GLU A 451 -24.81 20.08 -48.63
C GLU A 451 -24.36 19.19 -49.80
N GLY A 452 -24.08 17.91 -49.57
CA GLY A 452 -23.72 16.93 -50.61
C GLY A 452 -22.28 17.02 -51.09
N ASN A 453 -21.44 17.80 -50.42
CA ASN A 453 -20.03 17.98 -50.74
C ASN A 453 -19.13 17.66 -49.54
N LEU A 454 -18.04 16.94 -49.80
CA LEU A 454 -16.96 16.79 -48.83
C LEU A 454 -16.00 17.96 -49.00
N PRO A 455 -15.75 18.78 -47.96
CA PRO A 455 -14.76 19.85 -48.04
C PRO A 455 -13.34 19.26 -47.98
N GLY A 456 -12.47 19.67 -48.90
CA GLY A 456 -11.11 19.13 -49.08
C GLY A 456 -10.97 18.21 -50.29
N GLN A 457 -9.77 18.09 -50.85
CA GLN A 457 -9.48 17.22 -52.01
C GLN A 457 -8.60 16.01 -51.67
N ASP A 458 -7.89 16.05 -50.53
CA ASP A 458 -6.93 15.01 -50.14
C ASP A 458 -7.42 14.12 -48.99
N ALA A 459 -7.71 12.86 -49.28
CA ALA A 459 -8.09 11.86 -48.27
C ALA A 459 -6.95 11.46 -47.33
N SER A 460 -5.69 11.75 -47.69
CA SER A 460 -4.50 11.38 -46.90
C SER A 460 -4.47 12.09 -45.55
N GLN A 461 -4.98 13.32 -45.48
CA GLN A 461 -5.11 14.10 -44.24
C GLN A 461 -6.06 13.43 -43.25
N LEU A 462 -7.13 12.79 -43.73
CA LEU A 462 -8.08 12.07 -42.88
C LEU A 462 -7.43 10.83 -42.26
N MET A 463 -6.63 10.10 -43.05
CA MET A 463 -5.87 8.95 -42.57
C MET A 463 -4.76 9.35 -41.59
N HIS A 464 -4.16 10.53 -41.76
CA HIS A 464 -3.18 11.06 -40.83
C HIS A 464 -3.77 11.27 -39.43
N VAL A 465 -4.98 11.84 -39.36
CA VAL A 465 -5.61 12.21 -38.07
C VAL A 465 -6.47 11.09 -37.46
N LEU A 466 -6.84 10.06 -38.23
CA LEU A 466 -7.64 8.93 -37.77
C LEU A 466 -6.85 8.02 -36.82
N ARG A 467 -7.39 7.76 -35.62
CA ARG A 467 -6.77 6.83 -34.67
C ARG A 467 -6.54 5.43 -35.28
N PRO A 468 -5.34 4.85 -35.19
CA PRO A 468 -5.07 3.50 -35.67
C PRO A 468 -5.78 2.48 -34.78
N ALA A 469 -6.17 1.35 -35.37
CA ALA A 469 -6.80 0.22 -34.67
C ALA A 469 -8.04 0.62 -33.82
N GLY A 470 -9.13 0.97 -34.51
CA GLY A 470 -10.43 1.27 -33.88
C GLY A 470 -10.97 2.67 -34.16
N GLY A 471 -10.23 3.54 -34.87
CA GLY A 471 -10.78 4.75 -35.44
C GLY A 471 -11.76 4.43 -36.58
N VAL A 472 -12.84 5.20 -36.70
CA VAL A 472 -13.88 5.01 -37.71
C VAL A 472 -14.08 6.30 -38.51
N VAL A 473 -14.12 6.17 -39.84
CA VAL A 473 -14.54 7.23 -40.77
C VAL A 473 -15.94 6.90 -41.28
N MET A 474 -16.93 7.76 -40.99
CA MET A 474 -18.31 7.62 -41.46
C MET A 474 -18.74 8.88 -42.22
N LEU A 475 -18.56 8.83 -43.54
CA LEU A 475 -18.95 9.89 -44.47
C LEU A 475 -20.28 9.49 -45.11
N GLY A 476 -21.35 10.26 -44.86
CA GLY A 476 -22.69 9.93 -45.37
C GLY A 476 -22.77 9.98 -46.90
N HIS A 477 -23.60 9.12 -47.52
CA HIS A 477 -23.82 9.13 -48.97
C HIS A 477 -25.25 9.58 -49.30
N MET A 478 -25.41 10.61 -50.13
CA MET A 478 -26.69 10.90 -50.80
C MET A 478 -26.73 10.18 -52.16
N SER A 479 -27.65 9.20 -52.29
CA SER A 479 -28.13 8.61 -53.55
C SER A 479 -27.11 8.35 -54.67
N GLY A 480 -26.39 7.24 -54.63
CA GLY A 480 -25.57 6.77 -55.76
C GLY A 480 -24.83 5.49 -55.39
N LYS A 481 -24.76 4.52 -56.31
CA LYS A 481 -24.10 3.23 -56.07
C LYS A 481 -22.59 3.43 -55.92
N LEU A 482 -22.00 2.96 -54.81
CA LEU A 482 -20.56 2.86 -54.63
C LEU A 482 -19.96 1.89 -55.67
N ASN A 483 -18.92 2.34 -56.37
CA ASN A 483 -17.96 1.43 -56.98
C ASN A 483 -16.74 1.34 -56.04
N LYS A 484 -15.98 0.25 -56.10
CA LYS A 484 -14.80 0.03 -55.25
C LYS A 484 -13.67 1.04 -55.48
N GLN A 485 -13.73 1.84 -56.54
CA GLN A 485 -12.68 2.78 -56.93
C GLN A 485 -12.72 4.04 -56.04
N SER A 486 -13.91 4.56 -55.70
CA SER A 486 -14.07 5.74 -54.84
C SER A 486 -13.75 5.54 -53.35
N ILE A 487 -13.31 4.34 -52.97
CA ILE A 487 -12.83 4.00 -51.61
C ILE A 487 -11.30 3.87 -51.58
N GLN A 488 -10.65 3.73 -52.74
CA GLN A 488 -9.20 3.47 -52.85
C GLN A 488 -8.37 4.68 -53.31
N ASP A 489 -9.00 5.64 -53.97
CA ASP A 489 -8.43 6.97 -54.25
C ASP A 489 -8.90 7.94 -53.16
#